data_AF-A0A0C9Y2W1-F1
#
_entry.id   AF-A0A0C9Y2W1-F1
#
_cell.length_a   1.000
_cell.length_b   1.000
_cell.length_c   1.000
_cell.angle_alpha   90.00
_cell.angle_beta   90.00
_cell.angle_gamma   90.00
#
_symmetry.space_group_name_H-M   'P 1'
#
loop_
_entity.id
_entity.type
_entity.pdbx_description
1 polymer ?
#
loop_
_entity_poly.entity_id
_entity_poly.type
_entity_poly.pdbx_seq_one_letter_code
_entity_poly.pdbx_strand_id
1 'polypeptide(L)'
;MIGRHLACPVCVNTWGSDNAISDITPAAGWGIIDCPPDAPQQDIRLVCKDDSSANCAHLYGGTTTNNNGAVGKVVRLPENCGKSAFTVVTKAYTPQDQTLPSNPTVKSLQLDTSFSSVNPSTAGPVNFAIRAANVPGANGDLPTSPQQQRRSNSRIFRRGT
;
A
#
# COMPACT_ATOMS: atom_id res chain seq x y z
N MET A 1 19.14 -17.64 -21.82
CA MET A 1 18.36 -17.38 -20.59
C MET A 1 17.35 -16.31 -20.93
N ILE A 2 16.06 -16.67 -21.05
CA ILE A 2 14.99 -15.75 -21.45
C ILE A 2 14.52 -15.04 -20.19
N GLY A 3 15.01 -13.81 -19.98
CA GLY A 3 14.45 -12.92 -18.97
C GLY A 3 13.03 -12.57 -19.38
N ARG A 4 12.04 -13.12 -18.67
CA ARG A 4 10.65 -12.70 -18.79
C ARG A 4 10.54 -11.27 -18.27
N HIS A 5 10.78 -10.28 -19.12
CA HIS A 5 10.29 -8.94 -18.88
C HIS A 5 8.76 -9.03 -18.89
N LEU A 6 8.16 -8.83 -17.70
CA LEU A 6 6.72 -8.69 -17.57
C LEU A 6 6.31 -7.51 -18.46
N ALA A 7 5.64 -7.81 -19.57
CA ALA A 7 5.03 -6.80 -20.41
C ALA A 7 4.01 -6.05 -19.54
N CYS A 8 4.22 -4.74 -19.37
CA CYS A 8 3.42 -3.91 -18.48
C CYS A 8 2.71 -2.80 -19.29
N PRO A 9 1.63 -3.14 -20.03
CA PRO A 9 0.81 -2.17 -20.75
C PRO A 9 0.08 -1.23 -19.79
N VAL A 10 -0.22 -1.69 -18.57
CA VAL A 10 -0.65 -0.86 -17.44
C VAL A 10 0.15 -1.27 -16.20
N CYS A 11 0.90 -0.33 -15.62
CA CYS A 11 1.70 -0.54 -14.40
C CYS A 11 1.27 0.44 -13.33
N VAL A 12 1.31 -0.03 -12.08
CA VAL A 12 1.44 0.85 -10.92
C VAL A 12 2.75 0.52 -10.20
N ASN A 13 3.56 1.55 -9.96
CA ASN A 13 4.71 1.46 -9.06
C ASN A 13 4.44 2.30 -7.82
N THR A 14 4.64 1.71 -6.64
CA THR A 14 4.36 2.33 -5.34
C THR A 14 5.62 2.34 -4.51
N TRP A 15 6.02 3.49 -3.97
CA TRP A 15 7.20 3.59 -3.13
C TRP A 15 6.99 4.61 -2.00
N GLY A 16 7.70 4.41 -0.90
CA GLY A 16 7.60 5.21 0.31
C GLY A 16 8.61 4.72 1.33
N SER A 17 8.46 5.14 2.58
CA SER A 17 9.20 4.49 3.67
C SER A 17 8.76 3.02 3.79
N ASP A 18 9.61 2.13 4.29
CA ASP A 18 9.24 0.73 4.56
C ASP A 18 8.04 0.63 5.54
N ASN A 19 7.84 1.66 6.35
CA ASN A 19 6.71 1.78 7.26
C ASN A 19 5.48 2.45 6.63
N ALA A 20 5.54 2.98 5.41
CA ALA A 20 4.43 3.73 4.82
C ALA A 20 3.40 2.83 4.13
N ILE A 21 3.86 1.69 3.60
CA ILE A 21 3.07 0.77 2.78
C ILE A 21 3.06 -0.60 3.44
N SER A 22 1.94 -1.31 3.39
CA SER A 22 1.84 -2.70 3.85
C SER A 22 0.88 -3.49 2.97
N ASP A 23 0.94 -4.81 3.09
CA ASP A 23 0.14 -5.72 2.30
C ASP A 23 -0.68 -6.58 3.25
N ILE A 24 -2.01 -6.57 3.07
CA ILE A 24 -2.92 -7.39 3.88
C ILE A 24 -3.56 -8.52 3.05
N THR A 25 -2.98 -8.82 1.89
CA THR A 25 -3.40 -9.94 1.04
C THR A 25 -2.88 -11.28 1.56
N PRO A 26 -3.46 -12.41 1.09
CA PRO A 26 -2.92 -13.74 1.36
C PRO A 26 -1.45 -13.92 0.98
N ALA A 27 -0.93 -13.16 0.02
CA ALA A 27 0.48 -13.19 -0.35
C ALA A 27 1.41 -12.67 0.77
N ALA A 28 0.91 -11.79 1.64
CA ALA A 28 1.61 -11.28 2.81
C ALA A 28 1.31 -12.09 4.09
N GLY A 29 0.69 -13.26 3.98
CA GLY A 29 0.40 -14.14 5.11
C GLY A 29 -0.91 -13.84 5.85
N TRP A 30 -1.73 -12.92 5.35
CA TRP A 30 -3.00 -12.56 5.97
C TRP A 30 -4.16 -13.44 5.48
N GLY A 31 -5.04 -13.83 6.40
CA GLY A 31 -6.37 -14.34 6.11
C GLY A 31 -7.40 -13.27 6.45
N ILE A 32 -8.17 -12.80 5.47
CA ILE A 32 -9.28 -11.87 5.71
C ILE A 32 -10.54 -12.70 5.97
N ILE A 33 -11.23 -12.38 7.06
CA ILE A 33 -12.43 -13.07 7.53
C ILE A 33 -13.66 -12.38 6.98
N ASP A 34 -13.76 -11.08 7.26
CA ASP A 34 -14.88 -10.24 6.86
C ASP A 34 -14.34 -9.01 6.15
N CYS A 35 -14.79 -8.83 4.91
CA CYS A 35 -14.55 -7.61 4.16
C CYS A 35 -15.76 -7.29 3.26
N PRO A 36 -16.44 -6.15 3.47
CA PRO A 36 -17.46 -5.68 2.56
C PRO A 36 -16.88 -5.42 1.16
N PRO A 37 -17.55 -5.82 0.06
CA PRO A 37 -17.02 -5.58 -1.28
C PRO A 37 -17.10 -4.10 -1.69
N ASP A 38 -18.07 -3.33 -1.17
CA ASP A 38 -18.43 -2.03 -1.73
C ASP A 38 -18.39 -0.85 -0.74
N ALA A 39 -17.81 -1.03 0.44
CA ALA A 39 -17.80 0.02 1.46
C ALA A 39 -16.56 0.94 1.30
N PRO A 40 -16.74 2.28 1.16
CA PRO A 40 -15.63 3.23 1.04
C PRO A 40 -14.88 3.44 2.36
N GLN A 41 -15.59 3.26 3.48
CA GLN A 41 -15.05 3.17 4.83
C GLN A 41 -15.57 1.87 5.43
N GLN A 42 -14.69 1.05 5.99
CA GLN A 42 -15.07 -0.28 6.42
C GLN A 42 -14.21 -0.81 7.56
N ASP A 43 -14.84 -1.61 8.40
CA ASP A 43 -14.19 -2.38 9.43
C ASP A 43 -14.00 -3.80 8.91
N ILE A 44 -12.75 -4.23 8.83
CA ILE A 44 -12.40 -5.58 8.39
C ILE A 44 -11.82 -6.39 9.54
N ARG A 45 -11.99 -7.70 9.47
CA ARG A 45 -11.38 -8.67 10.38
C ARG A 45 -10.38 -9.53 9.62
N LEU A 46 -9.23 -9.74 10.22
CA LEU A 46 -8.13 -10.48 9.63
C LEU A 46 -7.37 -11.26 10.68
N VAL A 47 -6.76 -12.36 10.26
CA VAL A 47 -5.90 -13.24 11.07
C VAL A 47 -4.58 -13.41 10.35
N CYS A 48 -3.51 -13.48 11.13
CA CYS A 48 -2.25 -13.92 10.57
C CYS A 48 -2.30 -15.43 10.42
N LYS A 49 -2.00 -15.96 9.22
CA LYS A 49 -2.04 -17.42 8.99
C LYS A 49 -0.99 -18.17 9.83
N ASP A 50 0.13 -17.51 10.07
CA ASP A 50 1.20 -17.99 10.94
C ASP A 50 1.42 -16.92 12.02
N ASP A 51 0.88 -17.12 13.23
CA ASP A 51 0.87 -16.14 14.33
C ASP A 51 2.26 -15.56 14.70
N SER A 52 3.34 -16.22 14.28
CA SER A 52 4.74 -15.80 14.46
C SER A 52 5.42 -15.23 13.22
N SER A 53 4.69 -14.97 12.12
CA SER A 53 5.34 -14.51 10.89
C SER A 53 5.76 -13.05 10.96
N ALA A 54 7.02 -12.80 10.60
CA ALA A 54 7.53 -11.46 10.34
C ALA A 54 6.71 -10.72 9.26
N ASN A 55 6.05 -11.47 8.37
CA ASN A 55 5.23 -10.94 7.29
C ASN A 55 4.04 -10.12 7.82
N CYS A 56 3.28 -10.66 8.79
CA CYS A 56 2.18 -9.91 9.42
C CYS A 56 2.67 -8.78 10.31
N ALA A 57 3.83 -8.96 10.97
CA ALA A 57 4.40 -7.94 11.85
C ALA A 57 4.73 -6.64 11.09
N HIS A 58 5.02 -6.71 9.79
CA HIS A 58 5.28 -5.55 8.93
C HIS A 58 4.15 -4.52 8.98
N LEU A 59 2.88 -4.98 8.96
CA LEU A 59 1.71 -4.10 9.09
C LEU A 59 1.79 -3.24 10.36
N TYR A 60 2.33 -3.76 11.44
CA TYR A 60 2.42 -3.09 12.73
C TYR A 60 3.80 -2.51 13.06
N GLY A 61 4.68 -2.37 12.04
CA GLY A 61 6.01 -1.78 12.24
C GLY A 61 7.01 -2.74 12.90
N GLY A 62 6.86 -4.04 12.65
CA GLY A 62 7.76 -5.09 13.13
C GLY A 62 7.29 -5.82 14.38
N THR A 63 6.11 -5.51 14.92
CA THR A 63 5.55 -6.20 16.10
C THR A 63 4.02 -6.27 16.08
N THR A 64 3.43 -7.45 16.28
CA THR A 64 1.97 -7.66 16.25
C THR A 64 1.23 -7.21 17.53
N THR A 65 1.95 -6.76 18.55
CA THR A 65 1.37 -6.26 19.81
C THR A 65 1.05 -4.77 19.77
N ASN A 66 1.74 -4.00 18.92
CA ASN A 66 1.52 -2.56 18.79
C ASN A 66 0.52 -2.26 17.66
N ASN A 67 -0.77 -2.30 17.96
CA ASN A 67 -1.80 -2.02 16.96
C ASN A 67 -1.66 -0.60 16.35
N ASN A 68 -1.17 0.38 17.10
CA ASN A 68 -0.96 1.74 16.58
C ASN A 68 0.06 1.80 15.44
N GLY A 69 0.95 0.81 15.33
CA GLY A 69 1.91 0.71 14.24
C GLY A 69 1.28 0.51 12.86
N ALA A 70 0.01 0.12 12.78
CA ALA A 70 -0.72 0.02 11.51
C ALA A 70 -1.40 1.32 11.09
N VAL A 71 -1.76 2.17 12.05
CA VAL A 71 -2.47 3.44 11.78
C VAL A 71 -1.55 4.36 10.99
N GLY A 72 -2.04 4.91 9.89
CA GLY A 72 -1.20 5.72 9.01
C GLY A 72 -0.86 5.05 7.69
N LYS A 73 -0.81 3.73 7.68
CA LYS A 73 -0.26 2.98 6.54
C LYS A 73 -1.25 2.87 5.41
N VAL A 74 -0.72 2.90 4.19
CA VAL A 74 -1.44 2.46 3.00
C VAL A 74 -1.35 0.95 2.92
N VAL A 75 -2.48 0.27 2.84
CA VAL A 75 -2.55 -1.18 2.72
C VAL A 75 -3.10 -1.60 1.37
N ARG A 76 -2.52 -2.66 0.79
CA ARG A 76 -3.06 -3.34 -0.39
C ARG A 76 -4.16 -4.33 0.02
N LEU A 77 -5.34 -4.20 -0.57
CA LEU A 77 -6.48 -5.09 -0.34
C LEU A 77 -6.49 -6.28 -1.32
N PRO A 78 -7.10 -7.42 -0.97
CA PRO A 78 -7.44 -8.46 -1.93
C PRO A 78 -8.43 -7.98 -3.00
N GLU A 79 -8.46 -8.68 -4.13
CA GLU A 79 -9.29 -8.32 -5.29
C GLU A 79 -10.81 -8.25 -5.02
N ASN A 80 -11.30 -8.88 -3.94
CA ASN A 80 -12.72 -8.91 -3.57
C ASN A 80 -13.00 -8.22 -2.23
N CYS A 81 -12.19 -7.23 -1.86
CA CYS A 81 -12.29 -6.55 -0.57
C CYS A 81 -12.25 -5.04 -0.75
N GLY A 82 -13.38 -4.37 -0.56
CA GLY A 82 -13.55 -2.93 -0.75
C GLY A 82 -13.54 -2.46 -2.21
N LYS A 83 -13.77 -1.15 -2.39
CA LYS A 83 -13.88 -0.47 -3.70
C LYS A 83 -12.55 -0.09 -4.34
N SER A 84 -11.43 -0.35 -3.67
CA SER A 84 -10.11 0.12 -4.07
C SER A 84 -9.07 -0.95 -3.79
N ALA A 85 -8.05 -1.04 -4.65
CA ALA A 85 -6.89 -1.89 -4.42
C ALA A 85 -6.03 -1.40 -3.24
N PHE A 86 -6.12 -0.12 -2.89
CA PHE A 86 -5.38 0.51 -1.80
C PHE A 86 -6.29 1.36 -0.92
N THR A 87 -6.10 1.25 0.40
CA THR A 87 -6.81 2.04 1.42
C THR A 87 -5.86 2.47 2.52
N VAL A 88 -6.24 3.45 3.33
CA VAL A 88 -5.49 3.83 4.53
C VAL A 88 -6.09 3.19 5.77
N VAL A 89 -5.24 2.81 6.71
CA VAL A 89 -5.67 2.33 8.03
C VAL A 89 -5.88 3.55 8.94
N THR A 90 -7.14 3.79 9.31
CA THR A 90 -7.52 4.88 10.21
C THR A 90 -7.52 4.44 11.67
N LYS A 91 -7.71 3.14 11.93
CA LYS A 91 -7.64 2.54 13.26
C LYS A 91 -7.30 1.05 13.17
N ALA A 92 -6.58 0.55 14.17
CA ALA A 92 -6.28 -0.87 14.31
C ALA A 92 -6.43 -1.30 15.76
N TYR A 93 -7.02 -2.47 16.01
CA TYR A 93 -7.26 -2.98 17.35
C TYR A 93 -7.47 -4.51 17.37
N THR A 94 -7.40 -5.09 18.56
CA THR A 94 -7.81 -6.48 18.80
C THR A 94 -9.27 -6.46 19.25
N PRO A 95 -10.23 -7.02 18.50
CA PRO A 95 -11.63 -7.06 18.89
C PRO A 95 -11.86 -7.99 20.09
N GLN A 96 -12.93 -7.76 20.84
CA GLN A 96 -13.33 -8.61 21.97
C GLN A 96 -13.78 -9.99 21.50
N ASP A 97 -14.46 -10.05 20.35
CA ASP A 97 -14.81 -11.30 19.70
C ASP A 97 -13.57 -11.90 18.99
N GLN A 98 -13.08 -12.99 19.55
CA GLN A 98 -11.96 -13.79 19.05
C GLN A 98 -12.43 -15.20 18.65
N THR A 99 -13.74 -15.39 18.45
CA THR A 99 -14.29 -16.73 18.18
C THR A 99 -13.96 -17.19 16.75
N LEU A 100 -13.00 -18.12 16.64
CA LEU A 100 -12.67 -18.80 15.39
C LEU A 100 -12.27 -20.26 15.69
N PRO A 101 -12.58 -21.22 14.80
CA PRO A 101 -12.36 -22.64 15.04
C PRO A 101 -10.90 -23.04 15.37
N SER A 102 -9.92 -22.26 14.90
CA SER A 102 -8.49 -22.51 15.07
C SER A 102 -7.83 -21.68 16.18
N ASN A 103 -8.59 -20.87 16.93
CA ASN A 103 -8.11 -19.90 17.93
C ASN A 103 -6.96 -18.94 17.49
N PRO A 104 -6.84 -18.49 16.22
CA PRO A 104 -5.86 -17.47 15.87
C PRO A 104 -6.24 -16.12 16.47
N THR A 105 -5.25 -15.25 16.68
CA THR A 105 -5.53 -13.89 17.16
C THR A 105 -6.16 -13.08 16.03
N VAL A 106 -7.43 -12.73 16.19
CA VAL A 106 -8.17 -11.84 15.30
C VAL A 106 -7.71 -10.40 15.53
N LYS A 107 -7.44 -9.70 14.43
CA LYS A 107 -7.18 -8.27 14.37
C LYS A 107 -8.26 -7.58 13.57
N SER A 108 -8.57 -6.35 13.94
CA SER A 108 -9.51 -5.48 13.23
C SER A 108 -8.83 -4.23 12.74
N LEU A 109 -9.13 -3.84 11.50
CA LEU A 109 -8.71 -2.58 10.89
C LEU A 109 -9.93 -1.80 10.46
N GLN A 110 -9.94 -0.50 10.76
CA GLN A 110 -10.80 0.45 10.09
C GLN A 110 -10.04 1.02 8.90
N LEU A 111 -10.64 0.88 7.74
CA LEU A 111 -10.08 1.27 6.46
C LEU A 111 -10.88 2.44 5.87
N ASP A 112 -10.18 3.33 5.19
CA ASP A 112 -10.79 4.44 4.46
C ASP A 112 -10.12 4.58 3.09
N THR A 113 -10.92 4.92 2.08
CA THR A 113 -10.46 5.28 0.74
C THR A 113 -10.05 6.76 0.64
N SER A 114 -10.41 7.56 1.64
CA SER A 114 -9.99 8.96 1.78
C SER A 114 -8.60 9.05 2.42
N PHE A 115 -7.56 9.23 1.60
CA PHE A 115 -6.18 9.38 2.07
C PHE A 115 -5.94 10.65 2.91
N SER A 116 -6.84 11.63 2.85
CA SER A 116 -6.78 12.84 3.68
C SER A 116 -7.24 12.60 5.13
N SER A 117 -7.83 11.45 5.44
CA SER A 117 -8.25 11.08 6.80
C SER A 117 -7.06 10.77 7.73
N VAL A 118 -5.85 10.70 7.18
CA VAL A 118 -4.65 10.23 7.87
C VAL A 118 -3.51 11.25 7.78
N ASN A 119 -2.78 11.40 8.88
CA ASN A 119 -1.63 12.30 8.96
C ASN A 119 -0.37 11.63 8.38
N PRO A 120 0.23 12.13 7.28
CA PRO A 120 1.42 11.52 6.68
C PRO A 120 2.67 11.55 7.59
N SER A 121 2.66 12.31 8.69
CA SER A 121 3.74 12.31 9.68
C SER A 121 3.84 11.00 10.48
N THR A 122 2.83 10.12 10.46
CA THR A 122 2.85 8.85 11.22
C THR A 122 3.57 7.72 10.48
N ALA A 123 3.38 7.61 9.16
CA ALA A 123 3.93 6.52 8.35
C ALA A 123 4.92 6.99 7.26
N GLY A 124 4.98 8.31 7.01
CA GLY A 124 5.73 8.91 5.92
C GLY A 124 4.93 8.98 4.61
N PRO A 125 5.42 9.75 3.62
CA PRO A 125 4.72 9.89 2.34
C PRO A 125 4.78 8.59 1.52
N VAL A 126 3.68 8.32 0.81
CA VAL A 126 3.58 7.27 -0.21
C VAL A 126 3.42 7.93 -1.57
N ASN A 127 4.17 7.43 -2.56
CA ASN A 127 4.13 7.90 -3.93
C ASN A 127 3.67 6.78 -4.86
N PHE A 128 2.92 7.15 -5.89
CA PHE A 128 2.42 6.26 -6.92
C PHE A 128 2.81 6.80 -8.29
N ALA A 129 3.29 5.92 -9.17
CA ALA A 129 3.44 6.20 -10.59
C ALA A 129 2.60 5.20 -11.36
N ILE A 130 1.75 5.70 -12.24
CA ILE A 130 0.91 4.89 -13.11
C ILE A 130 1.35 5.12 -14.54
N ARG A 131 1.63 4.03 -15.26
CA ARG A 131 1.88 4.05 -16.70
C ARG A 131 0.78 3.25 -17.38
N ALA A 132 0.16 3.84 -18.38
CA ALA A 132 -0.75 3.13 -19.27
C ALA A 132 -0.34 3.41 -20.71
N ALA A 133 -0.24 2.38 -21.52
CA ALA A 133 0.07 2.47 -22.94
C ALA A 133 -0.89 1.60 -23.76
N ASN A 134 -1.48 2.20 -24.78
CA ASN A 134 -2.37 1.52 -25.73
C ASN A 134 -1.64 1.11 -27.03
N VAL A 135 -0.31 1.25 -27.07
CA VAL A 135 0.51 0.90 -28.24
C VAL A 135 1.30 -0.39 -27.99
N PRO A 136 1.29 -1.36 -28.93
CA PRO A 136 2.11 -2.56 -28.85
C PRO A 136 3.59 -2.21 -28.70
N GLY A 137 4.29 -2.85 -27.77
CA GLY A 137 5.74 -2.66 -27.57
C GLY A 137 6.13 -1.47 -26.71
N ALA A 138 5.18 -0.74 -26.10
CA ALA A 138 5.47 0.24 -25.06
C ALA A 138 5.97 -0.44 -23.77
N ASN A 139 7.22 -0.89 -23.78
CA ASN A 139 7.92 -1.47 -22.65
C ASN A 139 8.83 -0.42 -22.00
N GLY A 140 8.97 -0.47 -20.68
CA GLY A 140 9.88 0.41 -19.95
C GLY A 140 9.51 0.50 -18.47
N ASP A 141 10.51 0.46 -17.61
CA ASP A 141 10.35 0.68 -16.18
C ASP A 141 9.93 2.14 -15.92
N LEU A 142 9.13 2.35 -14.88
CA LEU A 142 8.79 3.68 -14.37
C LEU A 142 9.96 4.20 -13.53
N PRO A 143 10.74 5.21 -14.00
CA PRO A 143 11.80 5.77 -13.18
C PRO A 143 11.18 6.52 -12.00
N THR A 144 11.42 6.02 -10.78
CA THR A 144 10.92 6.61 -9.53
C THR A 144 11.96 7.47 -8.81
N SER A 145 13.14 7.66 -9.42
CA SER A 145 14.14 8.61 -8.93
C SER A 145 13.55 10.03 -8.98
N PRO A 146 13.75 10.86 -7.93
CA PRO A 146 13.38 12.26 -7.98
C PRO A 146 14.06 12.88 -9.20
N GLN A 147 13.29 13.30 -10.20
CA GLN A 147 13.85 14.08 -11.29
C GLN A 147 14.40 15.36 -10.67
N GLN A 148 15.72 15.45 -10.54
CA GLN A 148 16.38 16.74 -10.30
C GLN A 148 15.89 17.65 -11.41
N GLN A 149 15.00 18.59 -11.08
CA GLN A 149 14.63 19.67 -11.98
C GLN A 149 15.93 20.38 -12.33
N ARG A 150 16.52 20.03 -13.47
CA ARG A 150 17.59 20.81 -14.07
C ARG A 150 16.94 22.14 -14.42
N ARG A 151 17.08 23.10 -13.51
CA ARG A 151 16.85 24.52 -13.80
C ARG A 151 17.79 24.87 -14.93
N SER A 152 17.32 24.71 -16.16
CA SER A 152 17.95 25.24 -17.35
C SER A 152 17.85 26.76 -17.23
N ASN A 153 18.87 27.37 -16.63
CA ASN A 153 19.06 28.80 -16.72
C ASN A 153 19.39 29.10 -18.18
N SER A 154 18.36 29.41 -18.97
CA SER A 154 18.54 29.93 -20.32
C SER A 154 19.33 31.23 -20.23
N ARG A 155 20.61 31.19 -20.60
CA ARG A 155 21.39 32.41 -20.82
C ARG A 155 20.91 32.98 -22.15
N ILE A 156 19.95 33.89 -22.09
CA ILE A 156 19.64 34.78 -23.20
C ILE A 156 20.90 35.62 -23.43
N PHE A 157 21.67 35.29 -24.47
CA PHE A 157 22.68 36.17 -25.02
C PHE A 157 21.94 37.41 -25.56
N ARG A 158 22.02 38.53 -24.84
CA ARG A 158 21.65 39.83 -25.39
C ARG A 158 22.67 40.19 -26.48
N ARG A 159 22.18 40.33 -27.72
CA ARG A 159 22.91 40.84 -28.89
C ARG A 159 22.36 42.23 -29.22
N GLY A 160 23.25 43.22 -29.33
CA GLY A 160 22.97 44.60 -29.77
C GLY A 160 22.69 45.57 -28.61
N THR A 161 23.24 46.78 -28.57
CA THR A 161 23.74 47.66 -29.65
C THR A 161 25.11 48.26 -29.34
#